data_AF-A0A142YHH4-F1
#
_entry.id   AF-A0A142YHH4-F1
#
_cell.length_a   1.000
_cell.length_b   1.000
_cell.length_c   1.000
_cell.angle_alpha   90.00
_cell.angle_beta   90.00
_cell.angle_gamma   90.00
#
_symmetry.space_group_name_H-M   'P 1'
#
loop_
_entity.id
_entity.type
_entity.pdbx_description
1 polymer ?
#
loop_
_entity_poly.entity_id
_entity_poly.type
_entity_poly.pdbx_seq_one_letter_code
_entity_poly.pdbx_strand_id
1 'polypeptide(L)'
;MARGGTRDYDVRHHGPADVVLLIEIADFYHLGRLRGEKRSLYASAGVPIYWIVDTGAACVEVYERPRGGSYSSTCLVPRSGAIDLIVDGTLWGCLDVAAILP
;
A
#
# COMPACT_ATOMS: atom_id res chain seq x y z
N MET A 1 -8.73 -9.43 -10.59
CA MET A 1 -7.79 -10.55 -10.89
C MET A 1 -6.69 -10.01 -11.78
N ALA A 2 -5.48 -9.84 -11.27
CA ALA A 2 -4.32 -9.55 -12.11
C ALA A 2 -3.99 -10.81 -12.93
N ARG A 3 -3.93 -10.67 -14.25
CA ARG A 3 -3.60 -11.77 -15.16
C ARG A 3 -2.07 -11.78 -15.31
N GLY A 4 -1.39 -12.74 -14.70
CA GLY A 4 0.07 -12.88 -14.85
C GLY A 4 0.66 -13.87 -13.84
N GLY A 5 1.39 -14.86 -14.35
CA GLY A 5 2.05 -15.88 -13.53
C GLY A 5 3.21 -15.28 -12.73
N THR A 6 3.57 -15.95 -11.64
CA THR A 6 4.44 -15.55 -10.53
C THR A 6 5.92 -15.25 -10.89
N ARG A 7 6.23 -14.88 -12.15
CA ARG A 7 7.58 -14.61 -12.65
C ARG A 7 7.72 -13.42 -13.62
N ASP A 8 6.71 -12.56 -13.74
CA ASP A 8 6.81 -11.34 -14.57
C ASP A 8 7.13 -10.10 -13.72
N TYR A 9 8.24 -10.14 -12.98
CA TYR A 9 8.72 -8.99 -12.18
C TYR A 9 9.77 -8.15 -12.92
N ASP A 10 9.84 -8.24 -14.25
CA ASP A 10 10.78 -7.43 -15.03
C ASP A 10 10.17 -6.91 -16.34
N VAL A 11 10.46 -5.63 -16.63
CA VAL A 11 10.26 -4.92 -17.89
C VAL A 11 8.80 -4.70 -18.36
N ARG A 12 8.11 -3.77 -17.72
CA ARG A 12 7.25 -2.74 -18.35
C ARG A 12 6.88 -1.71 -17.29
N HIS A 13 7.27 -0.45 -17.49
CA HIS A 13 6.79 0.66 -16.66
C HIS A 13 5.30 0.88 -16.93
N HIS A 14 4.46 0.11 -16.25
CA HIS A 14 3.06 0.45 -16.02
C HIS A 14 3.09 1.80 -15.29
N GLY A 15 2.45 2.82 -15.86
CA GLY A 15 2.47 4.15 -15.28
C GLY A 15 1.79 4.13 -13.90
N PRO A 16 1.91 5.20 -13.09
CA PRO A 16 1.19 5.31 -11.82
C PRO A 16 -0.33 5.06 -11.96
N ALA A 17 -0.87 5.36 -13.14
CA ALA A 17 -2.27 5.15 -13.50
C ALA A 17 -2.70 3.66 -13.58
N ASP A 18 -1.76 2.73 -13.71
CA ASP A 18 -2.01 1.28 -13.79
C ASP A 18 -1.80 0.58 -12.43
N VAL A 19 -1.33 1.31 -11.41
CA VAL A 19 -1.05 0.78 -10.07
C VAL A 19 -2.23 1.10 -9.16
N VAL A 20 -3.00 0.07 -8.82
CA VAL A 20 -4.16 0.18 -7.93
C VAL A 20 -3.78 0.18 -6.45
N LEU A 21 -2.75 -0.58 -6.10
CA LEU A 21 -2.25 -0.74 -4.74
C LEU A 21 -0.72 -0.86 -4.79
N LEU A 22 -0.02 -0.05 -3.99
CA LEU A 22 1.41 -0.17 -3.77
C LEU A 22 1.67 -0.57 -2.32
N ILE A 23 2.48 -1.61 -2.12
CA ILE A 23 2.81 -2.12 -0.78
C ILE A 23 4.32 -2.07 -0.58
N GLU A 24 4.75 -1.50 0.53
CA GLU A 24 6.13 -1.55 0.97
C GLU A 24 6.20 -2.32 2.30
N ILE A 25 7.13 -3.24 2.42
CA ILE A 25 7.38 -4.00 3.65
C ILE A 25 8.64 -3.44 4.28
N ALA A 26 8.57 -3.08 5.55
CA ALA A 26 9.69 -2.47 6.24
C ALA A 26 9.86 -2.92 7.68
N ASP A 27 11.12 -2.82 8.10
CA ASP A 27 11.55 -2.79 9.49
C ASP A 27 11.79 -1.33 9.93
N PHE A 28 12.14 -1.15 11.20
CA PHE A 28 12.30 0.17 11.83
C PHE A 28 13.20 1.14 11.04
N TYR A 29 14.25 0.64 10.37
CA TYR A 29 15.26 1.46 9.69
C TYR A 29 14.74 2.20 8.45
N HIS A 30 13.71 1.68 7.78
CA HIS A 30 13.21 2.23 6.52
C HIS A 30 11.93 3.07 6.67
N LEU A 31 11.28 3.02 7.83
CA LEU A 31 10.00 3.68 8.08
C LEU A 31 10.04 5.19 7.86
N GLY A 32 11.12 5.87 8.28
CA GLY A 32 11.25 7.32 8.11
C GLY A 32 11.17 7.75 6.64
N ARG A 33 11.84 7.02 5.75
CA ARG A 33 11.82 7.28 4.31
C ARG A 33 10.45 6.94 3.70
N LEU A 34 9.84 5.85 4.14
CA LEU A 34 8.54 5.39 3.65
C LEU A 34 7.39 6.32 4.06
N ARG A 35 7.39 6.82 5.29
CA ARG A 35 6.42 7.78 5.83
C ARG A 35 6.63 9.21 5.32
N GLY A 36 7.84 9.54 4.89
CA GLY A 36 8.21 10.87 4.38
C GLY A 36 8.24 10.93 2.84
N GLU A 37 9.45 10.75 2.30
CA GLU A 37 9.78 10.95 0.88
C GLU A 37 8.89 10.12 -0.05
N LYS A 38 8.84 8.80 0.16
CA LYS A 38 8.11 7.88 -0.71
C LYS A 38 6.60 8.11 -0.67
N ARG A 39 6.03 8.33 0.52
CA ARG A 39 4.60 8.63 0.66
C ARG A 39 4.19 9.86 -0.16
N SER A 40 4.94 10.97 -0.06
CA SER A 40 4.65 12.18 -0.82
C SER A 40 4.86 12.01 -2.32
N LEU A 41 5.85 11.21 -2.73
CA LEU A 41 6.07 10.86 -4.13
C LEU A 41 4.89 10.07 -4.69
N TYR A 42 4.44 9.03 -4.00
CA TYR A 42 3.32 8.19 -4.46
C TYR A 42 1.99 8.95 -4.49
N ALA A 43 1.76 9.81 -3.49
CA ALA A 43 0.58 10.67 -3.50
C ALA A 43 0.61 11.69 -4.66
N SER A 44 1.80 12.24 -4.99
CA SER A 44 1.96 13.15 -6.13
C SER A 44 1.78 12.43 -7.46
N ALA A 45 2.18 11.16 -7.52
CA ALA A 45 1.98 10.29 -8.67
C ALA A 45 0.53 9.80 -8.83
N GLY A 46 -0.35 10.06 -7.85
CA GLY A 46 -1.76 9.67 -7.90
C GLY A 46 -2.02 8.20 -7.59
N VAL A 47 -1.10 7.51 -6.90
CA VAL A 47 -1.31 6.12 -6.48
C VAL A 47 -2.53 6.05 -5.55
N PRO A 48 -3.60 5.30 -5.89
CA PRO A 48 -4.86 5.36 -5.15
C PRO A 48 -4.75 4.86 -3.70
N ILE A 49 -4.00 3.78 -3.51
CA ILE A 49 -3.84 3.07 -2.23
C ILE A 49 -2.35 2.74 -2.03
N TYR A 50 -1.81 3.13 -0.88
CA TYR A 50 -0.44 2.85 -0.48
C TYR A 50 -0.39 2.25 0.91
N TRP A 51 0.24 1.09 1.07
CA TRP A 51 0.40 0.40 2.35
C TRP A 51 1.86 0.35 2.75
N ILE A 52 2.11 0.56 4.05
CA ILE A 52 3.38 0.24 4.69
C ILE A 52 3.11 -0.90 5.68
N VAL A 53 3.71 -2.06 5.45
CA VAL A 53 3.70 -3.19 6.38
C VAL A 53 4.88 -3.02 7.34
N ASP A 54 4.59 -2.57 8.56
CA ASP A 54 5.57 -2.41 9.62
C ASP A 54 5.71 -3.74 10.38
N THR A 55 6.74 -4.49 10.03
CA THR A 55 7.04 -5.80 10.64
C THR A 55 7.54 -5.67 12.08
N GLY A 56 8.15 -4.53 12.44
CA GLY A 56 8.63 -4.28 13.80
C GLY A 56 7.49 -3.97 14.77
N ALA A 57 6.50 -3.20 14.32
CA ALA A 57 5.30 -2.87 15.10
C ALA A 57 4.15 -3.87 14.90
N ALA A 58 4.31 -4.85 14.01
CA ALA A 58 3.28 -5.82 13.62
C ALA A 58 1.94 -5.13 13.25
N CYS A 59 2.02 -4.16 12.35
CA CYS A 59 0.86 -3.41 11.88
C CYS A 59 1.00 -3.01 10.41
N VAL A 60 -0.08 -2.50 9.84
CA VAL A 60 -0.11 -1.95 8.49
C VAL A 60 -0.63 -0.53 8.55
N GLU A 61 0.12 0.39 7.97
CA GLU A 61 -0.35 1.75 7.72
C GLU A 61 -0.96 1.82 6.33
N VAL A 62 -2.23 2.19 6.26
CA VAL A 62 -3.03 2.31 5.04
C VAL A 62 -3.18 3.79 4.71
N TYR A 63 -2.83 4.16 3.48
CA TYR A 63 -2.93 5.51 2.95
C TYR A 63 -3.79 5.50 1.69
N GLU A 64 -4.81 6.35 1.64
CA GLU A 64 -5.76 6.39 0.52
C GLU A 64 -6.16 7.82 0.14
N ARG A 65 -6.78 7.95 -1.04
CA ARG A 65 -7.30 9.22 -1.58
C ARG A 65 -6.19 10.27 -1.68
N PRO A 66 -5.21 10.07 -2.59
CA PRO A 66 -4.15 11.04 -2.83
C PRO A 66 -4.71 12.38 -3.28
N ARG A 67 -4.23 13.47 -2.68
CA ARG A 67 -4.54 14.86 -3.03
C ARG A 67 -3.30 15.73 -2.82
N GLY A 68 -2.84 16.38 -3.90
CA GLY A 68 -1.77 17.38 -3.84
C GLY A 68 -0.48 16.90 -3.17
N GLY A 69 -0.07 15.63 -3.40
CA GLY A 69 1.14 15.07 -2.80
C GLY A 69 0.99 14.56 -1.36
N SER A 70 -0.24 14.43 -0.88
CA SER A 70 -0.56 13.83 0.43
C SER A 70 -1.73 12.84 0.31
N TYR A 71 -1.90 11.96 1.29
CA TYR A 71 -3.09 11.12 1.40
C TYR A 71 -4.06 11.75 2.39
N SER A 72 -5.34 11.81 2.01
CA SER A 72 -6.38 12.41 2.85
C SER A 72 -7.07 11.41 3.79
N SER A 73 -6.86 10.11 3.55
CA SER A 73 -7.25 9.01 4.45
C SER A 73 -5.98 8.30 4.92
N THR A 74 -5.86 8.11 6.23
CA THR A 74 -4.76 7.34 6.82
C THR A 74 -5.30 6.54 7.99
N CYS A 75 -4.99 5.24 8.01
CA CYS A 75 -5.42 4.31 9.06
C CYS A 75 -4.24 3.43 9.47
N LEU A 76 -4.13 3.10 10.75
CA LEU A 76 -3.19 2.10 11.25
C LEU A 76 -3.97 0.88 11.70
N VAL A 77 -3.70 -0.26 11.08
CA VAL A 77 -4.39 -1.51 11.35
C VAL A 77 -3.43 -2.47 12.06
N PRO A 78 -3.73 -2.86 13.32
CA PRO A 78 -2.87 -3.76 14.07
C PRO A 78 -2.95 -5.19 13.51
N ARG A 79 -2.02 -6.07 13.92
CA ARG A 79 -1.99 -7.50 13.55
C ARG A 79 -3.35 -8.20 13.65
N SER A 80 -4.18 -7.87 14.63
CA SER A 80 -5.50 -8.48 14.86
C SER A 80 -6.61 -7.93 13.97
N GLY A 81 -6.33 -6.89 13.18
CA GLY A 81 -7.31 -6.24 12.31
C GLY A 81 -7.35 -6.85 10.91
N ALA A 82 -8.30 -6.37 10.12
CA ALA A 82 -8.46 -6.69 8.71
C ALA A 82 -8.61 -5.39 7.91
N ILE A 83 -8.21 -5.42 6.65
CA ILE A 83 -8.29 -4.29 5.72
C ILE A 83 -9.17 -4.67 4.55
N ASP A 84 -10.21 -3.88 4.31
CA ASP A 84 -10.99 -3.96 3.08
C ASP A 84 -10.23 -3.28 1.93
N LEU A 85 -9.93 -4.04 0.88
CA LEU A 85 -9.35 -3.50 -0.34
C LEU A 85 -10.47 -3.02 -1.25
N ILE A 86 -10.74 -1.71 -1.23
CA ILE A 86 -11.77 -1.08 -2.04
C ILE A 86 -11.12 -0.30 -3.18
N VAL A 87 -11.46 -0.66 -4.42
CA VAL A 87 -10.92 -0.04 -5.63
C VAL A 87 -12.09 0.44 -6.46
N ASP A 88 -12.12 1.73 -6.81
CA ASP A 88 -13.20 2.36 -7.57
C ASP A 88 -14.61 2.07 -6.99
N GLY A 89 -14.70 2.05 -5.65
CA GLY A 89 -15.95 1.77 -4.92
C GLY A 89 -16.35 0.29 -4.89
N THR A 90 -15.55 -0.61 -5.47
CA THR A 90 -15.78 -2.05 -5.45
C THR A 90 -14.90 -2.72 -4.41
N LEU A 91 -15.48 -3.58 -3.57
CA LEU A 91 -14.71 -4.45 -2.67
C LEU A 91 -14.02 -5.56 -3.48
N TRP A 92 -12.70 -5.53 -3.52
CA TRP A 92 -11.89 -6.57 -4.18
C TRP A 92 -11.54 -7.72 -3.24
N GLY A 93 -11.55 -7.46 -1.92
CA GLY A 93 -11.33 -8.48 -0.90
C GLY A 93 -11.15 -7.86 0.48
N CYS A 94 -11.12 -8.72 1.49
CA CYS A 94 -10.80 -8.38 2.87
C CYS A 94 -9.54 -9.17 3.26
N LEU A 95 -8.55 -8.50 3.83
CA LEU A 95 -7.24 -9.09 4.13
C LEU A 95 -6.96 -8.99 5.62
N ASP A 96 -6.82 -10.14 6.28
CA ASP A 96 -6.37 -10.19 7.66
C ASP A 96 -4.90 -9.75 7.74
N VAL A 97 -4.60 -8.78 8.61
CA VAL A 97 -3.24 -8.27 8.75
C VAL A 97 -2.29 -9.37 9.23
N ALA A 98 -2.77 -10.28 10.08
CA ALA A 98 -2.01 -11.45 10.52
C ALA A 98 -1.58 -12.39 9.37
N ALA A 99 -2.27 -12.38 8.22
CA ALA A 99 -1.96 -13.23 7.08
C ALA A 99 -0.87 -12.65 6.16
N ILE A 100 -0.59 -11.35 6.26
CA ILE A 100 0.44 -10.66 5.46
C ILE A 100 1.68 -10.26 6.27
N LEU A 101 1.56 -10.24 7.59
CA LEU A 101 2.73 -10.13 8.46
C LEU A 101 3.48 -11.47 8.48
N PRO A 102 4.82 -11.47 8.39
CA PRO A 102 5.62 -12.67 8.59
C PRO A 102 5.48 -13.26 10.00
#